data_AF-A0A7C6A6H0-F1
#
_entry.id   AF-A0A7C6A6H0-F1
#
_cell.length_a   1.000
_cell.length_b   1.000
_cell.length_c   1.000
_cell.angle_alpha   90.00
_cell.angle_beta   90.00
_cell.angle_gamma   90.00
#
_symmetry.space_group_name_H-M   'P 1'
#
loop_
_entity.id
_entity.type
_entity.pdbx_description
1 polymer ?
#
loop_
_entity_poly.entity_id
_entity_poly.type
_entity_poly.pdbx_seq_one_letter_code
_entity_poly.pdbx_strand_id
1 'polypeptide(L)'
;IFLFRPYHDFKLIIRFLEEAVYDKNVLSIKITLYRTNDDSKIIELLEEASKLGKHVSVVTELKARFDEEKMLSGQRGLKMLAVLSLMVF
;
A
#
# COMPACT_ATOMS: atom_id res chain seq x y z
N ILE A 1 6.05 -19.47 -4.51
CA ILE A 1 4.57 -19.60 -4.41
C ILE A 1 3.99 -19.02 -5.69
N PHE A 2 3.05 -19.72 -6.35
CA PHE A 2 2.38 -19.23 -7.54
C PHE A 2 0.89 -19.04 -7.24
N LEU A 3 0.33 -17.88 -7.60
CA LEU A 3 -1.09 -17.56 -7.42
C LEU A 3 -1.65 -17.14 -8.77
N PHE A 4 -2.68 -17.84 -9.21
CA PHE A 4 -3.35 -17.58 -10.47
C PHE A 4 -4.82 -17.27 -10.25
N ARG A 5 -5.26 -16.10 -10.69
CA ARG A 5 -6.67 -15.69 -10.69
C ARG A 5 -7.37 -16.28 -11.92
N PRO A 6 -8.66 -16.68 -11.79
CA PRO A 6 -9.53 -16.56 -10.61
C PRO A 6 -9.39 -17.71 -9.59
N TYR A 7 -8.56 -18.72 -9.86
CA TYR A 7 -8.47 -19.97 -9.08
C TYR A 7 -7.95 -19.79 -7.64
N HIS A 8 -7.15 -18.76 -7.38
CA HIS A 8 -6.60 -18.48 -6.05
C HIS A 8 -7.15 -17.18 -5.47
N ASP A 9 -7.44 -17.16 -4.18
CA ASP A 9 -7.95 -15.96 -3.51
C ASP A 9 -6.84 -14.91 -3.33
N PHE A 10 -7.16 -13.65 -3.66
CA PHE A 10 -6.29 -12.50 -3.40
C PHE A 10 -6.10 -12.25 -1.90
N LYS A 11 -6.99 -12.77 -1.03
CA LYS A 11 -6.84 -12.72 0.43
C LYS A 11 -5.50 -13.25 0.94
N LEU A 12 -4.82 -14.15 0.20
CA LEU A 12 -3.47 -14.57 0.59
C LEU A 12 -2.47 -13.41 0.62
N ILE A 13 -2.56 -12.49 -0.35
CA ILE A 13 -1.68 -11.32 -0.41
C ILE A 13 -1.98 -10.36 0.75
N ILE A 14 -3.26 -10.20 1.10
CA ILE A 14 -3.67 -9.38 2.23
C ILE A 14 -3.14 -9.96 3.55
N ARG A 15 -3.27 -11.27 3.77
CA ARG A 15 -2.72 -11.93 4.97
C ARG A 15 -1.20 -11.85 5.03
N PHE A 16 -0.51 -12.03 3.91
CA PHE A 16 0.93 -11.88 3.85
C PHE A 16 1.37 -10.46 4.24
N LEU A 17 0.66 -9.45 3.76
CA LEU A 17 0.92 -8.07 4.16
C LEU A 17 0.67 -7.87 5.66
N GLU A 18 -0.44 -8.39 6.19
CA GLU A 18 -0.79 -8.32 7.61
C GLU A 18 0.27 -8.97 8.51
N GLU A 19 0.76 -10.16 8.16
CA GLU A 19 1.88 -10.80 8.87
C GLU A 19 3.14 -9.92 8.84
N ALA A 20 3.46 -9.33 7.69
CA ALA A 20 4.60 -8.43 7.56
C ALA A 20 4.44 -7.12 8.37
N VAL A 21 3.21 -6.64 8.59
CA VAL A 21 2.90 -5.49 9.44
C VAL A 21 3.25 -5.76 10.90
N TYR A 22 3.00 -6.96 11.40
CA TYR A 22 3.21 -7.27 12.82
C TYR A 22 4.53 -8.00 13.13
N ASP A 23 5.24 -8.51 12.13
CA ASP A 23 6.55 -9.15 12.33
C ASP A 23 7.63 -8.12 12.72
N LYS A 24 8.23 -8.29 13.90
CA LYS A 24 9.31 -7.43 14.42
C LYS A 24 10.56 -7.42 13.55
N ASN A 25 10.77 -8.44 12.73
CA ASN A 25 11.93 -8.55 11.83
C ASN A 25 11.76 -7.74 10.53
N VAL A 26 10.54 -7.29 10.20
CA VAL A 26 10.30 -6.49 9.00
C VAL A 26 10.61 -5.01 9.27
N LEU A 27 11.63 -4.48 8.60
CA LEU A 27 12.05 -3.07 8.77
C LEU A 27 11.31 -2.11 7.84
N SER A 28 10.86 -2.57 6.67
CA SER A 28 10.27 -1.71 5.64
C SER A 28 9.30 -2.45 4.75
N ILE A 29 8.27 -1.75 4.27
CA ILE A 29 7.30 -2.23 3.29
C ILE A 29 7.26 -1.27 2.11
N LYS A 30 7.46 -1.78 0.90
CA LYS A 30 7.40 -1.01 -0.34
C LYS A 30 6.38 -1.64 -1.28
N ILE A 31 5.44 -0.85 -1.78
CA ILE A 31 4.37 -1.36 -2.64
C ILE A 31 3.99 -0.32 -3.71
N THR A 32 3.59 -0.81 -4.87
CA THR A 32 2.98 0.01 -5.92
C THR A 32 1.51 -0.37 -6.02
N LEU A 33 0.63 0.63 -5.90
CA LEU A 33 -0.80 0.49 -6.01
C LEU A 33 -1.25 1.08 -7.35
N TYR A 34 -1.89 0.26 -8.17
CA TYR A 34 -2.52 0.70 -9.41
C TYR A 34 -4.03 0.59 -9.24
N ARG A 35 -4.74 1.71 -9.33
CA ARG A 35 -6.21 1.81 -9.21
C ARG A 35 -6.77 1.13 -7.95
N THR A 36 -6.35 1.58 -6.79
CA THR A 36 -7.02 1.26 -5.52
C THR A 36 -8.30 2.07 -5.39
N ASN A 37 -9.41 1.40 -5.05
CA ASN A 37 -10.58 2.08 -4.51
C ASN A 37 -10.24 2.60 -3.10
N ASP A 38 -10.88 3.69 -2.69
CA ASP A 38 -10.53 4.46 -1.48
C ASP A 38 -10.60 3.64 -0.16
N ASP A 39 -11.31 2.50 -0.14
CA ASP A 39 -11.47 1.61 1.03
C ASP A 39 -10.73 0.26 0.90
N SER A 40 -9.47 0.27 0.47
CA SER A 40 -8.70 -0.98 0.41
C SER A 40 -8.09 -1.33 1.78
N LYS A 41 -8.35 -2.55 2.27
CA LYS A 41 -7.68 -3.14 3.46
C LYS A 41 -6.15 -3.03 3.42
N ILE A 42 -5.58 -2.94 2.21
CA ILE A 42 -4.15 -2.72 1.99
C ILE A 42 -3.69 -1.36 2.54
N ILE A 43 -4.44 -0.27 2.28
CA ILE A 43 -4.08 1.07 2.77
C ILE A 43 -4.10 1.09 4.31
N GLU A 44 -5.14 0.53 4.93
CA GLU A 44 -5.24 0.42 6.40
C GLU A 44 -4.00 -0.28 7.00
N LEU A 45 -3.61 -1.42 6.43
CA LEU A 45 -2.44 -2.18 6.89
C LEU A 45 -1.14 -1.37 6.71
N LEU A 46 -0.99 -0.65 5.62
CA LEU A 46 0.20 0.17 5.37
C LEU A 46 0.29 1.36 6.35
N GLU A 47 -0.84 1.98 6.68
CA GLU A 47 -0.91 2.99 7.74
C GLU A 47 -0.51 2.40 9.10
N GLU A 48 -1.00 1.21 9.43
CA GLU A 48 -0.66 0.52 10.67
C GLU A 48 0.82 0.14 10.74
N ALA A 49 1.40 -0.37 9.66
CA ALA A 49 2.83 -0.64 9.57
C ALA A 49 3.68 0.62 9.84
N SER A 50 3.25 1.77 9.34
CA SER A 50 3.90 3.05 9.64
C SER A 50 3.76 3.43 11.12
N LYS A 51 2.59 3.23 11.74
CA LYS A 51 2.38 3.48 13.18
C LYS A 51 3.25 2.57 14.04
N LEU A 52 3.52 1.35 13.58
CA LEU A 52 4.45 0.41 14.21
C LEU A 52 5.93 0.73 13.92
N GLY A 53 6.23 1.87 13.29
CA GLY A 53 7.59 2.36 13.08
C GLY A 53 8.32 1.74 11.88
N LYS A 54 7.62 1.00 11.01
CA LYS A 54 8.21 0.48 9.78
C LYS A 54 8.34 1.58 8.74
N HIS A 55 9.38 1.52 7.91
CA HIS A 55 9.51 2.43 6.78
C HIS A 55 8.55 2.01 5.67
N VAL A 56 7.51 2.79 5.39
CA VAL A 56 6.52 2.46 4.38
C VAL A 56 6.60 3.42 3.19
N SER A 57 6.74 2.87 1.99
CA SER A 57 6.75 3.63 0.73
C SER A 57 5.72 3.09 -0.23
N VAL A 58 4.81 3.96 -0.67
CA VAL A 58 3.72 3.60 -1.58
C VAL A 58 3.85 4.41 -2.85
N VAL A 59 3.90 3.75 -4.01
CA VAL A 59 3.80 4.41 -5.32
C VAL A 59 2.38 4.24 -5.85
N THR A 60 1.76 5.31 -6.31
CA THR A 60 0.41 5.25 -6.91
C THR A 60 0.33 6.03 -8.21
N GLU A 61 -0.40 5.47 -9.19
CA GLU A 61 -0.76 6.16 -10.42
C GLU A 61 -2.04 6.98 -10.17
N LEU A 62 -1.87 8.13 -9.52
CA LEU A 62 -2.97 9.05 -9.29
C LEU A 62 -3.33 9.76 -10.60
N LYS A 63 -4.46 9.36 -11.18
CA LYS A 63 -5.18 10.23 -12.11
C LYS A 63 -5.76 11.37 -11.27
N ALA A 64 -5.23 12.58 -11.46
CA ALA A 64 -5.56 13.87 -10.83
C ALA A 64 -7.02 14.06 -10.36
N ARG A 65 -7.40 13.38 -9.27
CA ARG A 65 -8.65 13.55 -8.51
C ARG A 65 -8.42 13.41 -7.00
N PHE A 66 -7.17 13.46 -6.56
CA PHE A 66 -6.83 13.66 -5.15
C PHE A 66 -6.57 15.15 -4.94
N ASP A 67 -7.65 15.92 -4.99
CA ASP A 67 -7.73 17.16 -4.23
C ASP A 67 -8.42 16.83 -2.89
N GLU A 68 -7.72 17.19 -1.82
CA GLU A 68 -8.24 17.76 -0.57
C GLU A 68 -8.55 16.93 0.70
N GLU A 69 -8.96 15.65 0.72
CA GLU A 69 -9.55 15.15 2.00
C GLU A 69 -8.80 14.10 2.85
N LYS A 70 -7.60 13.62 2.49
CA LYS A 70 -6.92 12.66 3.39
C LYS A 70 -5.39 12.67 3.36
N MET A 71 -4.77 13.85 3.25
CA MET A 71 -3.45 14.01 3.86
C MET A 71 -3.63 14.07 5.38
N LEU A 72 -3.81 12.90 6.01
CA LEU A 72 -3.56 12.74 7.43
C LEU A 72 -2.07 12.97 7.66
N SER A 73 -1.77 14.23 7.94
CA SER A 73 -0.58 14.66 8.64
C SER A 73 -0.42 13.84 9.93
N GLY A 74 0.78 13.28 10.14
CA GLY A 74 1.18 12.85 11.48
C GLY A 74 1.72 11.43 11.60
N GLN A 75 2.92 11.21 11.06
CA GLN A 75 4.09 10.57 11.70
C GLN A 75 5.10 10.28 10.59
N ARG A 76 6.41 10.37 10.86
CA ARG A 76 7.50 10.39 9.86
C ARG A 76 7.67 9.07 9.05
N GLY A 77 6.69 8.16 9.04
CA GLY A 77 6.83 6.77 8.58
C GLY A 77 6.20 6.39 7.23
N LEU A 78 5.02 6.94 6.88
CA LEU A 78 4.33 6.59 5.62
C LEU A 78 4.56 7.68 4.57
N LYS A 79 5.27 7.33 3.49
CA LYS A 79 5.49 8.23 2.37
C LYS A 79 4.77 7.72 1.13
N MET A 80 3.73 8.45 0.71
CA MET A 80 3.05 8.21 -0.56
C MET A 80 3.71 9.06 -1.65
N LEU A 81 4.17 8.41 -2.72
CA LEU A 81 4.76 9.02 -3.90
C LEU A 81 3.80 8.86 -5.07
N ALA A 82 3.24 9.98 -5.54
CA ALA A 82 2.49 10.00 -6.79
C ALA A 82 3.48 9.95 -7.96
N VAL A 83 3.36 8.93 -8.82
CA VAL A 83 4.15 8.84 -10.06
C VAL A 83 3.17 8.81 -11.22
N LEU A 84 3.19 9.86 -12.04
CA LEU A 84 2.53 9.90 -13.34
C LEU A 84 3.38 9.11 -14.33
N SER A 85 3.10 7.83 -14.51
CA SER A 85 3.72 7.05 -15.58
C SER A 85 2.85 7.12 -16.84
N LEU A 86 3.18 8.05 -17.73
CA LEU A 86 2.95 7.89 -19.17
C LEU A 86 3.64 6.59 -19.58
N MET A 87 2.87 5.54 -19.89
CA MET A 87 3.17 4.48 -20.87
C MET A 87 2.13 3.38 -20.74
N VAL A 88 0.99 3.59 -21.39
CA VAL A 88 0.21 2.49 -21.95
C VAL A 88 0.58 2.43 -23.43
N PHE A 89 1.48 1.52 -23.77
CA PHE A 89 1.50 0.86 -25.09
C PHE A 89 1.25 -0.62 -24.82
#